data_AF-A0A357ALP6-F1
#
_entry.id   AF-A0A357ALP6-F1
#
_cell.length_a   1.000
_cell.length_b   1.000
_cell.length_c   1.000
_cell.angle_alpha   90.00
_cell.angle_beta   90.00
_cell.angle_gamma   90.00
#
_symmetry.space_group_name_H-M   'P 1'
#
loop_
_entity.id
_entity.type
_entity.pdbx_description
1 polymer ?
#
loop_
_entity_poly.entity_id
_entity_poly.type
_entity_poly.pdbx_seq_one_letter_code
_entity_poly.pdbx_strand_id
1 'polypeptide(L)'
;SQRGSRIRAIVDELKGEMIDVIKWSGNPEDYIASSLSPAKVLQVNLDEENKVARVVVPDFQLSLAIGKEGQNARLAAKLTGWKIDIKSESQLRNQLEAQLFHPSAAVYEQEPEHYDMIEEGTEEEMEEGSTDEEKSSGEENSEE
;
A
#
# COMPACT_ATOMS: atom_id res chain seq x y z
N SER A 1 -29.86 -20.70 -23.49
CA SER A 1 -28.51 -21.28 -23.72
C SER A 1 -28.37 -22.56 -22.91
N GLN A 2 -28.08 -23.70 -23.56
CA GLN A 2 -28.03 -25.03 -22.93
C GLN A 2 -27.04 -25.16 -21.76
N ARG A 3 -26.01 -24.29 -21.69
CA ARG A 3 -24.96 -24.37 -20.66
C ARG A 3 -25.47 -24.05 -19.26
N GLY A 4 -26.35 -23.05 -19.12
CA GLY A 4 -26.91 -22.66 -17.83
C GLY A 4 -27.80 -23.73 -17.19
N SER A 5 -28.52 -24.51 -18.01
CA SER A 5 -29.38 -25.60 -17.54
C SER A 5 -28.59 -26.76 -16.93
N ARG A 6 -27.39 -27.06 -17.45
CA ARG A 6 -26.54 -28.14 -16.93
C ARG A 6 -25.93 -27.80 -15.57
N ILE A 7 -25.42 -26.59 -15.39
CA ILE A 7 -24.81 -26.16 -14.13
C ILE A 7 -25.87 -26.12 -13.01
N ARG A 8 -27.07 -25.59 -13.29
CA ARG A 8 -28.17 -25.53 -12.31
C ARG A 8 -28.58 -26.92 -11.79
N ALA A 9 -28.74 -27.88 -12.69
CA ALA A 9 -29.09 -29.26 -12.30
C ALA A 9 -28.05 -29.90 -11.35
N ILE A 10 -26.77 -29.55 -11.47
CA ILE A 10 -25.71 -30.03 -10.57
C ILE A 10 -25.77 -29.30 -9.21
N VAL A 11 -26.02 -27.98 -9.20
CA VAL A 11 -26.18 -27.20 -7.95
C VAL A 11 -27.38 -27.70 -7.12
N ASP A 12 -28.47 -28.07 -7.79
CA ASP A 12 -29.66 -28.64 -7.14
C ASP A 12 -29.35 -29.99 -6.45
N GLU A 13 -28.48 -30.82 -7.07
CA GLU A 13 -28.01 -32.10 -6.50
C GLU A 13 -27.01 -31.90 -5.34
N LEU A 14 -26.18 -30.85 -5.39
CA LEU A 14 -25.26 -30.45 -4.32
C LEU A 14 -25.92 -29.67 -3.15
N LYS A 15 -27.27 -29.67 -3.07
CA LYS A 15 -28.04 -29.02 -1.98
C LYS A 15 -27.73 -27.51 -1.83
N GLY A 16 -27.38 -26.84 -2.92
CA GLY A 16 -27.09 -25.39 -2.93
C GLY A 16 -25.63 -25.00 -2.70
N GLU A 17 -24.67 -25.93 -2.82
CA GLU A 17 -23.25 -25.54 -2.93
C GLU A 17 -23.00 -24.69 -4.19
N MET A 18 -22.25 -23.60 -4.04
CA MET A 18 -21.94 -22.68 -5.14
C MET A 18 -20.80 -23.24 -6.01
N ILE A 19 -21.00 -23.28 -7.34
CA ILE A 19 -20.01 -23.76 -8.30
C ILE A 19 -19.51 -22.61 -9.16
N ASP A 20 -18.21 -22.33 -9.09
CA ASP A 20 -17.51 -21.46 -10.03
C ASP A 20 -16.77 -22.28 -11.10
N VAL A 21 -16.87 -21.83 -12.37
CA VAL A 21 -16.24 -22.49 -13.52
C VAL A 21 -15.13 -21.59 -14.06
N ILE A 22 -13.88 -22.00 -13.83
CA ILE A 22 -12.69 -21.25 -14.24
C ILE A 22 -12.08 -21.81 -15.53
N LYS A 23 -11.27 -21.00 -16.21
CA LYS A 23 -10.44 -21.45 -17.33
C LYS A 23 -9.14 -22.07 -16.79
N TRP A 24 -8.81 -23.28 -17.23
CA TRP A 24 -7.49 -23.87 -16.99
C TRP A 24 -6.43 -23.26 -17.91
N SER A 25 -5.19 -23.09 -17.42
CA SER A 25 -4.02 -22.73 -18.22
C SER A 25 -2.83 -23.60 -17.81
N GLY A 26 -1.94 -23.86 -18.77
CA GLY A 26 -0.63 -24.46 -18.50
C GLY A 26 0.38 -23.46 -17.92
N ASN A 27 0.14 -22.16 -18.08
CA ASN A 27 0.91 -21.13 -17.39
C ASN A 27 0.40 -21.01 -15.94
N PRO A 28 1.27 -21.14 -14.91
CA PRO A 28 0.87 -21.05 -13.51
C PRO A 28 0.28 -19.69 -13.12
N GLU A 29 0.79 -18.57 -13.66
CA GLU A 29 0.28 -17.22 -13.37
C GLU A 29 -1.17 -17.06 -13.84
N ASP A 30 -1.44 -17.41 -15.10
CA ASP A 30 -2.80 -17.41 -15.69
C ASP A 30 -3.76 -18.30 -14.89
N TYR A 31 -3.31 -19.49 -14.48
CA TYR A 31 -4.15 -20.46 -13.80
C TYR A 31 -4.47 -20.02 -12.37
N ILE A 32 -3.48 -19.45 -11.65
CA ILE A 32 -3.68 -18.86 -10.32
C ILE A 32 -4.59 -17.64 -10.40
N ALA A 33 -4.36 -16.73 -11.35
CA ALA A 33 -5.24 -15.59 -11.59
C ALA A 33 -6.69 -16.02 -11.89
N SER A 34 -6.86 -17.04 -12.74
CA SER A 34 -8.19 -17.60 -13.07
C SER A 34 -8.87 -18.26 -11.87
N SER A 35 -8.10 -18.89 -10.97
CA SER A 35 -8.62 -19.61 -9.80
C SER A 35 -9.18 -18.75 -8.67
N LEU A 36 -8.90 -17.45 -8.66
CA LEU A 36 -9.44 -16.49 -7.69
C LEU A 36 -10.74 -15.81 -8.15
N SER A 37 -11.23 -16.15 -9.36
CA SER A 37 -12.55 -15.77 -9.86
C SER A 37 -13.62 -16.03 -8.78
N PRO A 38 -14.52 -15.06 -8.48
CA PRO A 38 -14.85 -13.88 -9.27
C PRO A 38 -13.98 -12.63 -9.03
N ALA A 39 -12.96 -12.67 -8.16
CA ALA A 39 -12.06 -11.54 -7.98
C ALA A 39 -11.15 -11.33 -9.20
N LYS A 40 -10.89 -10.08 -9.55
CA LYS A 40 -9.93 -9.70 -10.59
C LYS A 40 -8.54 -9.60 -9.99
N VAL A 41 -7.60 -10.32 -10.60
CA VAL A 41 -6.18 -10.23 -10.30
C VAL A 41 -5.52 -9.20 -11.21
N LEU A 42 -4.66 -8.36 -10.64
CA LEU A 42 -3.87 -7.36 -11.36
C LEU A 42 -2.48 -7.90 -11.70
N GLN A 43 -1.87 -8.63 -10.77
CA GLN A 43 -0.52 -9.18 -10.90
C GLN A 43 -0.39 -10.47 -10.10
N VAL A 44 0.39 -11.41 -10.62
CA VAL A 44 0.86 -12.60 -9.90
C VAL A 44 2.39 -12.58 -9.94
N ASN A 45 3.05 -12.80 -8.81
CA ASN A 45 4.49 -13.04 -8.75
C ASN A 45 4.76 -14.39 -8.11
N LEU A 46 5.50 -15.23 -8.82
CA LEU A 46 5.80 -16.59 -8.39
C LEU A 46 7.16 -16.69 -7.72
N ASP A 47 7.17 -17.34 -6.56
CA ASP A 47 8.33 -17.84 -5.86
C ASP A 47 8.33 -19.37 -6.07
N GLU A 48 9.01 -19.81 -7.14
CA GLU A 48 8.95 -21.21 -7.58
C GLU A 48 9.57 -22.18 -6.59
N GLU A 49 10.60 -21.72 -5.87
CA GLU A 49 11.34 -22.47 -4.84
C GLU A 49 10.43 -22.78 -3.64
N ASN A 50 9.74 -21.77 -3.10
CA ASN A 50 8.88 -21.94 -1.93
C ASN A 50 7.43 -22.38 -2.28
N LYS A 51 7.12 -22.48 -3.58
CA LYS A 51 5.76 -22.64 -4.14
C LYS A 51 4.77 -21.64 -3.55
N VAL A 52 5.16 -20.36 -3.53
CA VAL A 52 4.31 -19.24 -3.12
C VAL A 52 3.97 -18.37 -4.33
N ALA A 53 2.72 -18.01 -4.47
CA ALA A 53 2.23 -17.00 -5.41
C ALA A 53 1.76 -15.78 -4.61
N ARG A 54 2.43 -14.64 -4.81
CA ARG A 54 2.00 -13.35 -4.27
C ARG A 54 1.09 -12.70 -5.31
N VAL A 55 -0.14 -12.42 -4.93
CA VAL A 55 -1.20 -11.97 -5.83
C VAL A 55 -1.64 -10.58 -5.42
N VAL A 56 -1.68 -9.66 -6.38
CA VAL A 56 -2.18 -8.29 -6.18
C VAL A 56 -3.58 -8.18 -6.76
N VAL A 57 -4.50 -7.64 -5.96
CA VAL A 57 -5.89 -7.37 -6.33
C VAL A 57 -6.25 -5.90 -6.03
N PRO A 58 -7.31 -5.33 -6.64
CA PRO A 58 -7.78 -4.01 -6.26
C PRO A 58 -8.24 -3.98 -4.81
N ASP A 59 -8.01 -2.87 -4.09
CA ASP A 59 -8.36 -2.74 -2.66
C ASP A 59 -9.81 -3.13 -2.33
N PHE A 60 -10.76 -2.69 -3.16
CA PHE A 60 -12.19 -3.01 -3.00
C PHE A 60 -12.55 -4.49 -3.25
N GLN A 61 -11.62 -5.30 -3.77
CA GLN A 61 -11.81 -6.74 -4.00
C GLN A 61 -10.99 -7.63 -3.07
N LEU A 62 -10.18 -7.08 -2.16
CA LEU A 62 -9.35 -7.88 -1.23
C LEU A 62 -10.18 -8.92 -0.46
N SER A 63 -11.30 -8.50 0.13
CA SER A 63 -12.22 -9.39 0.86
C SER A 63 -12.89 -10.45 -0.04
N LEU A 64 -13.09 -10.15 -1.33
CA LEU A 64 -13.68 -11.09 -2.30
C LEU A 64 -12.65 -12.14 -2.75
N ALA A 65 -11.40 -11.72 -2.97
CA ALA A 65 -10.29 -12.60 -3.33
C ALA A 65 -9.93 -13.56 -2.20
N ILE A 66 -9.97 -13.08 -0.95
CA ILE A 66 -9.82 -13.93 0.24
C ILE A 66 -11.05 -14.84 0.40
N GLY A 67 -12.26 -14.27 0.26
CA GLY A 67 -13.54 -14.94 0.48
C GLY A 67 -13.89 -15.12 1.96
N LYS A 68 -15.15 -15.50 2.25
CA LYS A 68 -15.61 -15.76 3.62
C LYS A 68 -14.71 -16.82 4.26
N GLU A 69 -14.18 -16.55 5.47
CA GLU A 69 -13.28 -17.45 6.22
C GLU A 69 -12.06 -17.93 5.39
N GLY A 70 -11.61 -17.12 4.41
CA GLY A 70 -10.51 -17.47 3.50
C GLY A 70 -10.85 -18.59 2.51
N GLN A 71 -12.14 -18.90 2.29
CA GLN A 71 -12.58 -20.03 1.47
C GLN A 71 -12.08 -19.93 0.02
N ASN A 72 -12.16 -18.76 -0.62
CA ASN A 72 -11.77 -18.58 -2.02
C ASN A 72 -10.26 -18.83 -2.18
N ALA A 73 -9.44 -18.11 -1.42
CA ALA A 73 -7.98 -18.30 -1.40
C ALA A 73 -7.57 -19.76 -1.07
N ARG A 74 -8.27 -20.42 -0.15
CA ARG A 74 -8.02 -21.82 0.24
C ARG A 74 -8.39 -22.82 -0.87
N LEU A 75 -9.47 -22.58 -1.61
CA LEU A 75 -9.86 -23.40 -2.76
C LEU A 75 -8.89 -23.20 -3.92
N ALA A 76 -8.55 -21.95 -4.25
CA ALA A 76 -7.54 -21.60 -5.25
C ALA A 76 -6.18 -22.26 -4.94
N ALA A 77 -5.72 -22.21 -3.69
CA ALA A 77 -4.48 -22.85 -3.26
C ALA A 77 -4.51 -24.38 -3.43
N LYS A 78 -5.62 -25.04 -3.06
CA LYS A 78 -5.80 -26.49 -3.27
C LYS A 78 -5.87 -26.87 -4.75
N LEU A 79 -6.51 -26.05 -5.57
CA LEU A 79 -6.77 -26.30 -6.99
C LEU A 79 -5.52 -26.11 -7.86
N THR A 80 -4.63 -25.19 -7.47
CA THR A 80 -3.39 -24.87 -8.19
C THR A 80 -2.17 -25.57 -7.62
N GLY A 81 -2.20 -25.97 -6.34
CA GLY A 81 -1.06 -26.52 -5.62
C GLY A 81 -0.07 -25.47 -5.08
N TRP A 82 -0.40 -24.18 -5.17
CA TRP A 82 0.43 -23.07 -4.69
C TRP A 82 -0.08 -22.51 -3.35
N LYS A 83 0.83 -22.04 -2.50
CA LYS A 83 0.46 -21.15 -1.39
C LYS A 83 0.13 -19.78 -1.97
N ILE A 84 -1.05 -19.23 -1.69
CA ILE A 84 -1.49 -17.95 -2.23
C ILE A 84 -1.47 -16.90 -1.11
N ASP A 85 -0.63 -15.87 -1.27
CA ASP A 85 -0.66 -14.66 -0.44
C ASP A 85 -1.29 -13.52 -1.24
N ILE A 86 -2.39 -12.97 -0.74
CA ILE A 86 -3.17 -11.94 -1.43
C ILE A 86 -2.93 -10.59 -0.75
N LYS A 87 -2.50 -9.60 -1.53
CA LYS A 87 -2.34 -8.20 -1.12
C LYS A 87 -3.21 -7.30 -1.98
N SER A 88 -3.64 -6.17 -1.43
CA SER A 88 -4.16 -5.09 -2.25
C SER A 88 -3.05 -4.19 -2.81
N GLU A 89 -3.39 -3.35 -3.79
CA GLU A 89 -2.49 -2.34 -4.35
C GLU A 89 -1.92 -1.42 -3.26
N SER A 90 -2.77 -0.91 -2.35
CA SER A 90 -2.29 -0.06 -1.25
C SER A 90 -1.38 -0.81 -0.27
N GLN A 91 -1.67 -2.08 0.04
CA GLN A 91 -0.80 -2.90 0.91
C GLN A 91 0.58 -3.12 0.29
N LEU A 92 0.64 -3.41 -1.01
CA LEU A 92 1.91 -3.56 -1.72
C LEU A 92 2.69 -2.23 -1.76
N ARG A 93 2.02 -1.11 -2.07
CA ARG A 93 2.65 0.21 -2.10
C ARG A 93 3.26 0.56 -0.73
N ASN A 94 2.49 0.44 0.34
CA ASN A 94 2.95 0.75 1.69
C ASN A 94 4.14 -0.16 2.11
N GLN A 95 4.17 -1.41 1.65
CA GLN A 95 5.30 -2.32 1.88
C GLN A 95 6.57 -1.88 1.15
N LEU A 96 6.45 -1.42 -0.10
CA LEU A 96 7.57 -0.86 -0.88
C LEU A 96 8.10 0.44 -0.25
N GLU A 97 7.22 1.37 0.12
CA GLU A 97 7.57 2.62 0.80
C GLU A 97 8.35 2.33 2.10
N ALA A 98 7.85 1.41 2.93
CA ALA A 98 8.52 1.03 4.18
C ALA A 98 9.94 0.46 3.97
N GLN A 99 10.19 -0.26 2.87
CA GLN A 99 11.51 -0.80 2.52
C GLN A 99 12.46 0.28 1.94
N LEU A 100 11.93 1.28 1.24
CA LEU A 100 12.72 2.36 0.65
C LEU A 100 13.14 3.43 1.67
N PHE A 101 12.29 3.72 2.66
CA PHE A 101 12.54 4.77 3.66
C PHE A 101 13.15 4.26 4.98
N HIS A 102 13.22 2.94 5.18
CA HIS A 102 13.97 2.33 6.29
C HIS A 102 15.03 1.29 5.83
N PRO A 103 16.01 1.68 4.99
CA PRO A 103 17.24 0.92 4.92
C PRO A 103 17.89 0.93 6.32
N SER A 104 18.43 -0.22 6.75
CA SER A 104 19.00 -0.39 8.09
C SER A 104 20.00 0.71 8.46
N ALA A 105 20.00 1.11 9.73
CA ALA A 105 20.92 2.11 10.31
C ALA A 105 22.40 1.66 10.24
N ALA A 106 23.00 1.82 9.06
CA ALA A 106 24.35 1.33 8.73
C ALA A 106 25.10 2.22 7.72
N VAL A 107 24.63 3.44 7.44
CA VAL A 107 25.24 4.37 6.45
C VAL A 107 25.40 5.81 6.97
N TYR A 108 25.18 6.04 8.28
CA TYR A 108 25.43 7.33 8.93
C TYR A 108 26.32 7.17 10.18
N GLU A 109 27.50 6.60 9.97
CA GLU A 109 28.68 6.89 10.80
C GLU A 109 29.65 7.75 9.98
N GLN A 110 29.33 9.04 9.83
CA GLN A 110 30.33 10.10 9.65
C GLN A 110 29.94 11.23 10.59
N GLU A 111 30.93 11.75 11.31
CA GLU A 111 30.76 12.67 12.43
C GLU A 111 30.18 14.02 11.99
N PRO A 112 29.55 14.80 12.92
CA PRO A 112 29.13 16.15 12.61
C PRO A 112 30.35 17.00 12.25
N GLU A 113 30.37 17.51 11.00
CA GLU A 113 31.30 18.56 10.58
C GLU A 113 31.28 19.71 11.61
N HIS A 114 32.41 19.91 12.27
CA HIS A 114 32.56 20.89 13.34
C HIS A 114 32.55 22.27 12.69
N TYR A 115 31.41 22.96 12.76
CA TYR A 115 31.34 24.36 12.37
C TYR A 115 32.06 25.19 13.43
N ASP A 116 33.37 25.38 13.24
CA ASP A 116 34.16 26.35 14.00
C ASP A 116 33.48 27.72 13.87
N MET A 117 33.07 28.28 15.00
CA MET A 117 32.62 29.67 15.04
C MET A 117 33.82 30.55 14.76
N ILE A 118 33.81 31.24 13.62
CA ILE A 118 34.80 32.29 13.34
C ILE A 118 34.42 33.52 14.18
N GLU A 119 34.96 33.56 15.39
CA GLU A 119 34.93 34.74 16.26
C GLU A 119 35.99 35.76 15.76
N GLU A 120 35.65 36.52 14.71
CA GLU A 120 36.36 37.76 14.38
C GLU A 120 35.54 38.96 14.85
N GLY A 121 35.83 39.41 16.07
CA GLY A 121 35.43 40.72 16.54
C GLY A 121 36.30 41.81 15.91
N THR A 122 35.68 42.84 15.34
CA THR A 122 36.27 44.18 15.26
C THR A 122 35.31 45.15 15.92
N GLU A 123 35.72 45.65 17.07
CA GLU A 123 35.05 46.73 17.79
C GLU A 123 35.21 48.05 17.03
N GLU A 124 34.11 48.76 16.77
CA GLU A 124 34.14 50.23 16.67
C GLU A 124 32.99 50.78 17.52
N GLU A 125 33.34 51.31 18.70
CA GLU A 125 32.46 52.12 19.54
C GLU A 125 32.31 53.53 18.97
N MET A 126 31.10 54.10 19.01
CA MET A 126 30.76 55.55 19.08
C MET A 126 29.26 55.71 18.73
N GLU A 127 28.43 56.54 19.38
CA GLU A 127 28.56 57.30 20.62
C GLU A 127 27.11 57.63 21.12
N GLU A 128 26.91 58.00 22.38
CA GLU A 128 25.57 58.28 22.96
C GLU A 128 24.99 59.65 22.54
N GLY A 129 23.66 59.80 22.56
CA GLY A 129 23.01 61.12 22.68
C GLY A 129 21.60 61.27 22.09
N SER A 130 20.58 61.28 22.96
CA SER A 130 19.59 62.37 23.19
C SER A 130 18.96 63.12 21.98
N THR A 131 17.68 63.53 21.95
CA THR A 131 16.64 63.64 23.00
C THR A 131 15.23 63.77 22.37
N ASP A 132 14.22 63.57 23.22
CA ASP A 132 12.90 64.23 23.26
C ASP A 132 11.77 63.99 22.23
N GLU A 133 10.59 64.07 22.86
CA GLU A 133 9.21 63.97 22.43
C GLU A 133 8.80 64.84 21.23
N GLU A 134 7.78 64.40 20.49
CA GLU A 134 6.54 65.19 20.45
C GLU A 134 5.29 64.33 20.15
N LYS A 135 4.16 64.74 20.73
CA LYS A 135 2.86 64.07 20.59
C LYS A 135 2.08 64.66 19.42
N SER A 136 1.34 63.82 18.69
CA SER A 136 0.03 64.27 18.17
C SER A 136 -0.94 63.11 17.95
N SER A 137 -2.20 63.44 18.25
CA SER A 137 -3.51 62.80 18.00
C SER A 137 -3.67 62.02 16.68
N GLY A 138 -4.66 61.14 16.51
CA GLY A 138 -5.82 60.76 17.36
C GLY A 138 -7.00 60.30 16.47
N GLU A 139 -8.02 59.64 17.05
CA GLU A 139 -9.30 59.24 16.39
C GLU A 139 -9.16 58.22 15.21
N GLU A 140 -10.13 57.44 14.70
CA GLU A 140 -11.40 56.79 15.14
C GLU A 140 -11.70 55.65 14.11
N ASN A 141 -12.55 54.61 14.27
CA ASN A 141 -13.42 54.07 15.34
C ASN A 141 -13.75 52.56 15.02
N SER A 142 -14.64 51.92 15.80
CA SER A 142 -15.61 50.82 15.47
C SER A 142 -15.29 49.80 14.35
N GLU A 143 -15.27 48.49 14.59
CA GLU A 143 -16.41 47.60 14.93
C GLU A 143 -17.62 47.65 13.96
N GLU A 144 -17.73 46.66 13.06
CA GLU A 144 -18.80 45.63 13.04
C GLU A 144 -18.41 44.43 12.14
#